data_AF-I1M192-F1
#
_entry.id   AF-I1M192-F1
#
_cell.length_a   1.000
_cell.length_b   1.000
_cell.length_c   1.000
_cell.angle_alpha   90.00
_cell.angle_beta   90.00
_cell.angle_gamma   90.00
#
_symmetry.space_group_name_H-M   'P 1'
#
loop_
_entity.id
_entity.type
_entity.pdbx_description
1 polymer ?
#
loop_
_entity_poly.entity_id
_entity_poly.type
_entity_poly.pdbx_seq_one_letter_code
_entity_poly.pdbx_strand_id
1 'polypeptide(L)'
;MSSRVWCVVMVSALALMLQWHEAFSSYAGSASAIIDPSKVKQVSWKPRAFVYEGFLTELECDHLISIAKSELKRSAVADNLSGESKLSEVRTSSGMFIPKNKDLIVAGIEDKISSWTFLPKENGEDIQVLRYEHGQKYDPHYDYFADKVNIARGGHRVATVLMYLTDVTKGGETVFPDAEESPRHKGSETNENLSECAQKGIAVKPRRGDALLFFSLYPNAIPDTLSLHAGCPVIEGEKWSATKWIHVDSFDKVVGDGGDCNDKHENCERWATLGECTSNPEYMVGSPGLPGYCMKSCKEC
;
A
#
# COMPACT_ATOMS: atom_id res chain seq x y z
N MET A 1 -11.30 59.32 -23.38
CA MET A 1 -10.56 58.72 -22.23
C MET A 1 -11.19 57.43 -21.66
N SER A 2 -12.38 56.99 -22.09
CA SER A 2 -13.10 55.87 -21.45
C SER A 2 -12.53 54.46 -21.70
N SER A 3 -11.97 54.18 -22.87
CA SER A 3 -11.52 52.82 -23.24
C SER A 3 -10.28 52.34 -22.47
N ARG A 4 -9.36 53.26 -22.11
CA ARG A 4 -8.14 52.89 -21.35
C ARG A 4 -8.44 52.49 -19.92
N VAL A 5 -9.47 53.04 -19.29
CA VAL A 5 -9.83 52.73 -17.90
C VAL A 5 -10.35 51.30 -17.76
N TRP A 6 -11.17 50.83 -18.70
CA TRP A 6 -11.71 49.46 -18.68
C TRP A 6 -10.62 48.39 -18.87
N CYS A 7 -9.63 48.68 -19.72
CA CYS A 7 -8.52 47.75 -19.96
C CYS A 7 -7.66 47.57 -18.70
N VAL A 8 -7.38 48.64 -17.96
CA VAL A 8 -6.61 48.56 -16.70
C VAL A 8 -7.37 47.78 -15.63
N VAL A 9 -8.68 48.00 -15.48
CA VAL A 9 -9.51 47.28 -14.49
C VAL A 9 -9.55 45.78 -14.78
N MET A 10 -9.70 45.37 -16.05
CA MET A 10 -9.70 43.95 -16.41
C MET A 10 -8.34 43.27 -16.18
N VAL A 11 -7.23 43.93 -16.52
CA VAL A 11 -5.89 43.36 -16.30
C VAL A 11 -5.61 43.22 -14.79
N SER A 12 -6.04 44.19 -13.96
CA SER A 12 -5.91 44.06 -12.50
C SER A 12 -6.79 42.96 -11.91
N ALA A 13 -8.01 42.76 -12.43
CA ALA A 13 -8.89 41.68 -11.97
C ALA A 13 -8.34 40.29 -12.33
N LEU A 14 -7.76 40.14 -13.53
CA LEU A 14 -7.08 38.91 -13.95
C LEU A 14 -5.81 38.64 -13.12
N ALA A 15 -5.00 39.67 -12.85
CA ALA A 15 -3.82 39.52 -11.99
C ALA A 15 -4.18 39.15 -10.55
N LEU A 16 -5.26 39.73 -10.00
CA LEU A 16 -5.80 39.35 -8.70
C LEU A 16 -6.36 37.92 -8.74
N MET A 17 -7.11 37.51 -9.76
CA MET A 17 -7.56 36.12 -9.88
C MET A 17 -6.41 35.11 -9.99
N LEU A 18 -5.32 35.46 -10.69
CA LEU A 18 -4.13 34.63 -10.79
C LEU A 18 -3.36 34.52 -9.47
N GLN A 19 -3.22 35.63 -8.73
CA GLN A 19 -2.62 35.61 -7.39
C GLN A 19 -3.48 34.87 -6.38
N TRP A 20 -4.81 34.91 -6.53
CA TRP A 20 -5.72 34.13 -5.70
C TRP A 20 -5.62 32.64 -6.05
N HIS A 21 -5.50 32.27 -7.32
CA HIS A 21 -5.27 30.87 -7.71
C HIS A 21 -3.92 30.33 -7.21
N GLU A 22 -2.83 31.12 -7.25
CA GLU A 22 -1.54 30.69 -6.70
C GLU A 22 -1.56 30.57 -5.16
N ALA A 23 -2.25 31.48 -4.46
CA ALA A 23 -2.39 31.42 -3.00
C ALA A 23 -3.31 30.27 -2.53
N PHE A 24 -4.36 29.93 -3.29
CA PHE A 24 -5.19 28.75 -3.01
C PHE A 24 -4.46 27.44 -3.37
N SER A 25 -3.58 27.44 -4.38
CA SER A 25 -2.78 26.26 -4.73
C SER A 25 -1.70 25.95 -3.69
N SER A 26 -1.11 26.97 -3.05
CA SER A 26 -0.10 26.76 -2.00
C SER A 26 -0.69 26.31 -0.66
N TYR A 27 -1.95 26.70 -0.35
CA TYR A 27 -2.66 26.26 0.87
C TYR A 27 -3.47 24.97 0.70
N ALA A 28 -3.70 24.51 -0.54
CA ALA A 28 -4.28 23.18 -0.78
C ALA A 28 -3.25 22.05 -0.58
N GLY A 29 -1.97 22.39 -0.40
CA GLY A 29 -0.96 21.45 0.08
C GLY A 29 -1.23 21.03 1.52
N SER A 30 -1.65 19.78 1.70
CA SER A 30 -1.81 19.13 3.00
C SER A 30 -2.84 19.81 3.92
N ALA A 31 -4.13 19.61 3.60
CA ALA A 31 -5.12 19.40 4.67
C ALA A 31 -4.72 18.13 5.43
N SER A 32 -3.71 18.30 6.28
CA SER A 32 -3.20 17.45 7.33
C SER A 32 -3.29 15.94 7.12
N ALA A 33 -2.12 15.31 7.09
CA ALA A 33 -1.91 13.92 7.50
C ALA A 33 -2.30 13.65 8.99
N ILE A 34 -3.28 14.39 9.55
CA ILE A 34 -3.84 14.13 10.87
C ILE A 34 -4.60 12.81 10.77
N ILE A 35 -3.93 11.78 11.26
CA ILE A 35 -4.54 10.52 11.61
C ILE A 35 -5.41 10.75 12.85
N ASP A 36 -6.67 10.34 12.75
CA ASP A 36 -7.63 10.28 13.85
C ASP A 36 -7.74 8.83 14.31
N PRO A 37 -7.07 8.43 15.40
CA PRO A 37 -7.10 7.06 15.89
C PRO A 37 -8.50 6.57 16.27
N SER A 38 -9.46 7.48 16.53
CA SER A 38 -10.82 7.09 16.89
C SER A 38 -11.59 6.46 15.71
N LYS A 39 -11.12 6.67 14.47
CA LYS A 39 -11.65 6.05 13.25
C LYS A 39 -11.04 4.69 12.94
N VAL A 40 -10.07 4.23 13.73
CA VAL A 40 -9.42 2.93 13.52
C VAL A 40 -10.13 1.86 14.32
N LYS A 41 -10.58 0.81 13.64
CA LYS A 41 -11.21 -0.38 14.21
C LYS A 41 -10.30 -1.57 14.02
N GLN A 42 -10.15 -2.35 15.08
CA GLN A 42 -9.44 -3.61 15.01
C GLN A 42 -10.30 -4.66 14.27
N VAL A 43 -9.70 -5.35 13.29
CA VAL A 43 -10.32 -6.47 12.57
C VAL A 43 -9.84 -7.80 13.14
N SER A 44 -8.53 -7.95 13.32
CA SER A 44 -7.92 -9.15 13.92
C SER A 44 -6.60 -8.81 14.63
N TRP A 45 -6.24 -9.61 15.63
CA TRP A 45 -4.90 -9.61 16.22
C TRP A 45 -3.95 -10.59 15.52
N LYS A 46 -4.49 -11.64 14.92
CA LYS A 46 -3.74 -12.67 14.18
C LYS A 46 -4.51 -13.03 12.89
N PRO A 47 -4.12 -12.51 11.72
CA PRO A 47 -3.03 -11.56 11.51
C PRO A 47 -3.38 -10.20 12.12
N ARG A 48 -2.40 -9.33 12.32
CA ARG A 48 -2.68 -7.96 12.73
C ARG A 48 -3.36 -7.23 11.58
N ALA A 49 -4.64 -6.88 11.75
CA ALA A 49 -5.43 -6.21 10.74
C ALA A 49 -6.34 -5.14 11.36
N PHE A 50 -6.42 -3.98 10.71
CA PHE A 50 -7.14 -2.79 11.17
C PHE A 50 -7.82 -2.10 10.00
N VAL A 51 -9.04 -1.61 10.20
CA VAL A 51 -9.73 -0.73 9.25
C VAL A 51 -9.68 0.69 9.77
N TYR A 52 -9.35 1.63 8.89
CA TYR A 52 -9.52 3.06 9.12
C TYR A 52 -10.75 3.51 8.33
N GLU A 53 -11.79 3.97 9.04
CA GLU A 53 -13.02 4.47 8.43
C GLU A 53 -12.83 5.87 7.83
N GLY A 54 -13.21 6.06 6.56
CA GLY A 54 -13.04 7.34 5.87
C GLY A 54 -11.59 7.83 5.85
N PHE A 55 -10.65 6.92 5.58
CA PHE A 55 -9.23 7.20 5.41
C PHE A 55 -8.97 8.11 4.19
N LEU A 56 -9.68 7.84 3.10
CA LEU A 56 -9.72 8.68 1.91
C LEU A 56 -10.99 9.54 1.91
N THR A 57 -10.85 10.76 1.41
CA THR A 57 -11.96 11.63 1.03
C THR A 57 -12.56 11.17 -0.29
N GLU A 58 -13.80 11.58 -0.54
CA GLU A 58 -14.49 11.36 -1.82
C GLU A 58 -13.67 11.83 -3.03
N LEU A 59 -13.04 13.01 -2.90
CA LEU A 59 -12.20 13.60 -3.95
C LEU A 59 -10.96 12.72 -4.23
N GLU A 60 -10.31 12.20 -3.20
CA GLU A 60 -9.17 11.30 -3.35
C GLU A 60 -9.58 9.98 -4.03
N CYS A 61 -10.73 9.41 -3.65
CA CYS A 61 -11.28 8.23 -4.30
C CYS A 61 -11.55 8.45 -5.80
N ASP A 62 -12.24 9.54 -6.14
CA ASP A 62 -12.55 9.87 -7.54
C ASP A 62 -11.30 10.17 -8.36
N HIS A 63 -10.31 10.82 -7.76
CA HIS A 63 -9.03 11.11 -8.41
C HIS A 63 -8.29 9.82 -8.81
N LEU A 64 -8.15 8.87 -7.88
CA LEU A 64 -7.50 7.59 -8.15
C LEU A 64 -8.26 6.79 -9.24
N ILE A 65 -9.59 6.76 -9.18
CA ILE A 65 -10.43 6.12 -10.21
C ILE A 65 -10.25 6.82 -11.56
N SER A 66 -10.18 8.15 -11.59
CA SER A 66 -10.03 8.94 -12.82
C SER A 66 -8.71 8.63 -13.53
N ILE A 67 -7.59 8.59 -12.80
CA ILE A 67 -6.29 8.19 -13.35
C ILE A 67 -6.36 6.76 -13.90
N ALA A 68 -6.97 5.85 -13.14
CA ALA A 68 -7.07 4.45 -13.53
C ALA A 68 -7.88 4.23 -14.81
N LYS A 69 -9.03 4.90 -14.96
CA LYS A 69 -9.92 4.73 -16.12
C LYS A 69 -9.23 4.97 -17.47
N SER A 70 -8.23 5.84 -17.54
CA SER A 70 -7.47 6.08 -18.78
C SER A 70 -6.48 4.98 -19.13
N GLU A 71 -6.08 4.13 -18.17
CA GLU A 71 -4.92 3.24 -18.33
C GLU A 71 -5.14 1.78 -17.86
N LEU A 72 -6.38 1.41 -17.48
CA LEU A 72 -6.68 0.05 -17.03
C LEU A 72 -6.29 -1.02 -18.07
N LYS A 73 -5.54 -2.03 -17.63
CA LYS A 73 -5.21 -3.24 -18.38
C LYS A 73 -5.59 -4.47 -17.56
N ARG A 74 -5.74 -5.65 -18.17
CA ARG A 74 -5.98 -6.89 -17.40
C ARG A 74 -4.83 -7.10 -16.40
N SER A 75 -5.16 -7.38 -15.14
CA SER A 75 -4.16 -7.49 -14.08
C SER A 75 -3.31 -8.75 -14.25
N ALA A 76 -2.02 -8.64 -14.00
CA ALA A 76 -1.07 -9.75 -13.99
C ALA A 76 -0.51 -9.94 -12.58
N VAL A 77 -0.23 -11.16 -12.15
CA VAL A 77 0.43 -11.48 -10.85
C VAL A 77 1.94 -11.66 -11.05
N ALA A 78 2.75 -11.42 -10.03
CA ALA A 78 4.17 -11.73 -10.08
C ALA A 78 4.35 -13.25 -10.13
N ASP A 79 5.15 -13.73 -11.07
CA ASP A 79 5.53 -15.14 -11.17
C ASP A 79 6.55 -15.48 -10.08
N ASN A 80 6.29 -16.53 -9.31
CA ASN A 80 7.16 -16.94 -8.20
C ASN A 80 8.54 -17.46 -8.64
N LEU A 81 8.77 -17.72 -9.93
CA LEU A 81 10.05 -18.22 -10.43
C LEU A 81 10.85 -17.13 -11.13
N SER A 82 10.20 -16.32 -11.98
CA SER A 82 10.85 -15.26 -12.75
C SER A 82 10.71 -13.85 -12.17
N GLY A 83 9.75 -13.62 -11.26
CA GLY A 83 9.36 -12.28 -10.80
C GLY A 83 8.59 -11.47 -11.86
N GLU A 84 8.35 -12.02 -13.05
CA GLU A 84 7.67 -11.31 -14.13
C GLU A 84 6.15 -11.27 -13.93
N SER A 85 5.50 -10.23 -14.44
CA SER A 85 4.03 -10.12 -14.44
C SER A 85 3.41 -11.09 -15.45
N LYS A 86 2.64 -12.10 -14.98
CA LYS A 86 1.87 -13.03 -15.81
C LYS A 86 0.36 -12.90 -15.62
N LEU A 87 -0.40 -13.01 -16.70
CA LEU A 87 -1.86 -13.18 -16.61
C LEU A 87 -2.18 -14.46 -15.84
N SER A 88 -3.09 -14.39 -14.88
CA SER A 88 -3.44 -15.52 -14.03
C SER A 88 -4.95 -15.61 -13.84
N GLU A 89 -5.47 -16.83 -13.73
CA GLU A 89 -6.85 -17.08 -13.31
C GLU A 89 -7.05 -16.87 -11.80
N VAL A 90 -5.95 -16.75 -11.03
CA VAL A 90 -5.95 -16.47 -9.58
C VAL A 90 -6.45 -15.04 -9.30
N ARG A 91 -6.19 -14.09 -10.20
CA ARG A 91 -6.66 -12.69 -10.13
C ARG A 91 -7.28 -12.28 -11.46
N THR A 92 -8.59 -12.06 -11.48
CA THR A 92 -9.35 -11.79 -12.71
C THR A 92 -9.71 -10.32 -12.94
N SER A 93 -9.17 -9.40 -12.14
CA SER A 93 -9.40 -7.94 -12.24
C SER A 93 -8.68 -7.27 -13.41
N SER A 94 -9.04 -6.01 -13.67
CA SER A 94 -8.18 -5.06 -14.39
C SER A 94 -7.49 -4.10 -13.41
N GLY A 95 -6.33 -3.57 -13.77
CA GLY A 95 -5.58 -2.65 -12.93
C GLY A 95 -4.50 -1.87 -13.64
N MET A 96 -3.90 -0.94 -12.89
CA MET A 96 -2.73 -0.16 -13.29
C MET A 96 -1.90 0.23 -12.06
N PHE A 97 -0.66 0.66 -12.27
CA PHE A 97 0.21 1.22 -11.24
C PHE A 97 0.33 2.72 -11.42
N ILE A 98 -0.04 3.48 -10.39
CA ILE A 98 0.15 4.93 -10.32
C ILE A 98 1.53 5.19 -9.71
N PRO A 99 2.46 5.83 -10.45
CA PRO A 99 3.77 6.17 -9.92
C PRO A 99 3.71 6.94 -8.60
N LYS A 100 4.65 6.68 -7.69
CA LYS A 100 4.83 7.48 -6.48
C LYS A 100 4.87 8.97 -6.78
N ASN A 101 4.28 9.78 -5.89
CA ASN A 101 4.29 11.24 -6.01
C ASN A 101 3.83 11.76 -7.40
N LYS A 102 2.93 11.04 -8.09
CA LYS A 102 2.42 11.39 -9.43
C LYS A 102 1.86 12.82 -9.51
N ASP A 103 1.21 13.24 -8.43
CA ASP A 103 0.65 14.57 -8.19
C ASP A 103 0.44 14.79 -6.69
N LEU A 104 -0.03 15.99 -6.31
CA LEU A 104 -0.22 16.39 -4.91
C LEU A 104 -1.25 15.54 -4.15
N ILE A 105 -2.26 15.00 -4.82
CA ILE A 105 -3.27 14.15 -4.18
C ILE A 105 -2.66 12.80 -3.86
N VAL A 106 -1.97 12.19 -4.83
CA VAL A 106 -1.26 10.92 -4.63
C VAL A 106 -0.20 11.06 -3.54
N ALA A 107 0.58 12.15 -3.55
CA ALA A 107 1.57 12.43 -2.53
C ALA A 107 0.95 12.56 -1.12
N GLY A 108 -0.19 13.26 -1.01
CA GLY A 108 -0.92 13.41 0.25
C GLY A 108 -1.47 12.08 0.78
N ILE A 109 -1.94 11.19 -0.11
CA ILE A 109 -2.36 9.83 0.27
C ILE A 109 -1.16 9.03 0.79
N GLU A 110 0.01 9.14 0.17
CA GLU A 110 1.23 8.48 0.62
C GLU A 110 1.71 9.00 1.98
N ASP A 111 1.59 10.31 2.23
CA ASP A 111 1.86 10.92 3.55
C ASP A 111 0.92 10.40 4.65
N LYS A 112 -0.39 10.26 4.34
CA LYS A 112 -1.35 9.65 5.27
C LYS A 112 -1.02 8.19 5.55
N ILE A 113 -0.67 7.41 4.53
CA ILE A 113 -0.29 6.00 4.69
C ILE A 113 0.93 5.89 5.61
N SER A 114 1.97 6.69 5.36
CA SER A 114 3.18 6.70 6.19
C SER A 114 2.88 7.09 7.63
N SER A 115 2.03 8.11 7.83
CA SER A 115 1.63 8.57 9.16
C SER A 115 0.80 7.55 9.93
N TRP A 116 -0.09 6.81 9.26
CA TRP A 116 -0.92 5.79 9.91
C TRP A 116 -0.13 4.52 10.23
N THR A 117 0.71 4.08 9.30
CA THR A 117 1.46 2.82 9.43
C THR A 117 2.74 2.96 10.24
N PHE A 118 3.23 4.18 10.42
CA PHE A 118 4.58 4.49 10.93
C PHE A 118 5.70 3.85 10.10
N LEU A 119 5.44 3.60 8.81
CA LEU A 119 6.42 3.05 7.87
C LEU A 119 6.88 4.14 6.87
N PRO A 120 8.16 4.15 6.48
CA PRO A 120 8.69 5.16 5.55
C PRO A 120 8.05 5.07 4.16
N LYS A 121 7.92 6.21 3.47
CA LYS A 121 7.29 6.27 2.13
C LYS A 121 8.12 5.55 1.08
N GLU A 122 9.44 5.60 1.20
CA GLU A 122 10.41 4.95 0.33
C GLU A 122 10.32 3.43 0.34
N ASN A 123 9.76 2.84 1.41
CA ASN A 123 9.48 1.40 1.48
C ASN A 123 8.25 1.01 0.63
N GLY A 124 7.45 1.98 0.20
CA GLY A 124 6.23 1.73 -0.57
C GLY A 124 6.48 1.48 -2.05
N GLU A 125 5.79 0.48 -2.61
CA GLU A 125 5.64 0.33 -4.06
C GLU A 125 4.77 1.46 -4.66
N ASP A 126 4.70 1.56 -5.99
CA ASP A 126 3.67 2.35 -6.66
C ASP A 126 2.25 1.89 -6.25
N ILE A 127 1.28 2.81 -6.22
CA ILE A 127 -0.09 2.45 -5.85
C ILE A 127 -0.71 1.63 -6.98
N GLN A 128 -1.18 0.41 -6.69
CA GLN A 128 -1.90 -0.40 -7.65
C GLN A 128 -3.41 -0.16 -7.54
N VAL A 129 -4.02 0.44 -8.57
CA VAL A 129 -5.49 0.53 -8.67
C VAL A 129 -6.03 -0.69 -9.39
N LEU A 130 -7.09 -1.29 -8.83
CA LEU A 130 -7.74 -2.51 -9.31
C LEU A 130 -9.25 -2.29 -9.44
N ARG A 131 -9.84 -2.89 -10.47
CA ARG A 131 -11.27 -2.93 -10.75
C ARG A 131 -11.73 -4.38 -10.88
N TYR A 132 -12.72 -4.77 -10.10
CA TYR A 132 -13.38 -6.07 -10.15
C TYR A 132 -14.86 -5.89 -10.54
N GLU A 133 -15.24 -6.54 -11.63
CA GLU A 133 -16.61 -6.64 -12.11
C GLU A 133 -17.32 -7.88 -11.52
N HIS A 134 -18.59 -8.06 -11.84
CA HIS A 134 -19.39 -9.20 -11.38
C HIS A 134 -18.66 -10.55 -11.60
N GLY A 135 -18.57 -11.35 -10.54
CA GLY A 135 -17.91 -12.66 -10.52
C GLY A 135 -16.38 -12.62 -10.44
N GLN A 136 -15.74 -11.47 -10.68
CA GLN A 136 -14.28 -11.35 -10.56
C GLN A 136 -13.83 -11.38 -9.10
N LYS A 137 -12.65 -11.93 -8.86
CA LYS A 137 -12.13 -12.26 -7.53
C LYS A 137 -10.60 -12.25 -7.48
N TYR A 138 -10.06 -12.41 -6.28
CA TYR A 138 -8.67 -12.78 -6.05
C TYR A 138 -8.64 -13.98 -5.10
N ASP A 139 -8.15 -15.11 -5.58
CA ASP A 139 -7.97 -16.33 -4.77
C ASP A 139 -7.00 -16.12 -3.59
N PRO A 140 -7.06 -17.00 -2.56
CA PRO A 140 -6.20 -16.89 -1.38
C PRO A 140 -4.71 -16.83 -1.70
N HIS A 141 -4.02 -15.83 -1.14
CA HIS A 141 -2.60 -15.61 -1.35
C HIS A 141 -1.95 -14.89 -0.16
N TYR A 142 -0.62 -14.81 -0.21
CA TYR A 142 0.22 -14.03 0.70
C TYR A 142 0.83 -12.85 -0.06
N ASP A 143 1.05 -11.75 0.65
CA ASP A 143 1.81 -10.61 0.12
C ASP A 143 3.33 -10.76 0.33
N TYR A 144 3.79 -11.56 1.30
CA TYR A 144 5.21 -11.86 1.39
C TYR A 144 5.65 -12.77 0.23
N PHE A 145 6.86 -12.57 -0.27
CA PHE A 145 7.40 -13.32 -1.39
C PHE A 145 8.01 -14.67 -0.97
N ALA A 146 7.92 -15.66 -1.86
CA ALA A 146 8.70 -16.90 -1.77
C ALA A 146 9.96 -16.85 -2.66
N ASP A 147 10.04 -15.88 -3.57
CA ASP A 147 11.08 -15.78 -4.59
C ASP A 147 12.15 -14.76 -4.23
N LYS A 148 13.40 -15.04 -4.62
CA LYS A 148 14.53 -14.16 -4.30
C LYS A 148 14.54 -12.86 -5.11
N VAL A 149 13.87 -12.82 -6.26
CA VAL A 149 13.91 -11.68 -7.18
C VAL A 149 13.14 -10.50 -6.60
N ASN A 150 11.95 -10.75 -6.07
CA ASN A 150 11.13 -9.74 -5.40
C ASN A 150 11.71 -9.38 -4.03
N ILE A 151 12.24 -10.36 -3.28
CA ILE A 151 12.92 -10.10 -1.99
C ILE A 151 14.12 -9.16 -2.18
N ALA A 152 14.85 -9.24 -3.30
CA ALA A 152 15.98 -8.34 -3.56
C ALA A 152 15.58 -6.85 -3.64
N ARG A 153 14.30 -6.54 -3.87
CA ARG A 153 13.77 -5.17 -3.98
C ARG A 153 13.11 -4.73 -2.67
N GLY A 154 13.92 -4.34 -1.69
CA GLY A 154 13.44 -3.86 -0.39
C GLY A 154 13.00 -4.96 0.59
N GLY A 155 13.14 -6.24 0.25
CA GLY A 155 12.74 -7.38 1.09
C GLY A 155 11.27 -7.76 0.95
N HIS A 156 10.74 -8.54 1.91
CA HIS A 156 9.31 -8.88 1.94
C HIS A 156 8.43 -7.63 2.09
N ARG A 157 7.22 -7.69 1.54
CA ARG A 157 6.13 -6.78 1.93
C ARG A 157 5.81 -7.03 3.41
N VAL A 158 6.05 -6.05 4.26
CA VAL A 158 5.76 -6.12 5.70
C VAL A 158 4.32 -5.79 6.01
N ALA A 159 3.74 -4.86 5.24
CA ALA A 159 2.39 -4.36 5.43
C ALA A 159 1.74 -4.03 4.08
N THR A 160 0.42 -4.17 4.07
CA THR A 160 -0.43 -3.84 2.92
C THR A 160 -1.51 -2.89 3.39
N VAL A 161 -1.64 -1.76 2.69
CA VAL A 161 -2.78 -0.85 2.83
C VAL A 161 -3.67 -0.99 1.61
N LEU A 162 -4.83 -1.62 1.80
CA LEU A 162 -5.88 -1.79 0.79
C LEU A 162 -6.96 -0.74 0.99
N MET A 163 -7.02 0.26 0.13
CA MET A 163 -8.00 1.34 0.17
C MET A 163 -9.17 0.99 -0.75
N TYR A 164 -10.40 1.09 -0.26
CA TYR A 164 -11.61 0.85 -1.04
C TYR A 164 -12.09 2.17 -1.68
N LEU A 165 -12.18 2.20 -3.00
CA LEU A 165 -12.55 3.39 -3.77
C LEU A 165 -14.05 3.43 -4.12
N THR A 166 -14.76 2.32 -3.92
CA THR A 166 -16.21 2.19 -4.08
C THR A 166 -16.82 1.36 -2.97
N ASP A 167 -18.09 1.59 -2.69
CA ASP A 167 -18.93 0.65 -1.96
C ASP A 167 -19.25 -0.55 -2.85
N VAL A 168 -19.39 -1.73 -2.24
CA VAL A 168 -19.87 -2.92 -2.93
C VAL A 168 -21.16 -3.41 -2.28
N THR A 169 -22.23 -3.46 -3.07
CA THR A 169 -23.57 -3.85 -2.60
C THR A 169 -23.52 -5.26 -1.99
N LYS A 170 -23.03 -6.25 -2.74
CA LYS A 170 -22.93 -7.64 -2.28
C LYS A 170 -21.67 -8.31 -2.79
N GLY A 171 -21.01 -9.10 -1.93
CA GLY A 171 -19.73 -9.70 -2.25
C GLY A 171 -18.58 -8.70 -2.18
N GLY A 172 -17.46 -9.03 -2.83
CA GLY A 172 -16.29 -8.16 -2.92
C GLY A 172 -15.48 -8.02 -1.61
N GLU A 173 -15.86 -8.71 -0.53
CA GLU A 173 -15.18 -8.63 0.76
C GLU A 173 -13.71 -9.06 0.67
N THR A 174 -12.87 -8.49 1.54
CA THR A 174 -11.53 -9.01 1.78
C THR A 174 -11.61 -9.94 2.98
N VAL A 175 -11.34 -11.22 2.79
CA VAL A 175 -11.46 -12.26 3.82
C VAL A 175 -10.08 -12.77 4.23
N PHE A 176 -9.91 -13.03 5.53
CA PHE A 176 -8.77 -13.70 6.14
C PHE A 176 -9.25 -15.07 6.67
N PRO A 177 -9.13 -16.14 5.87
CA PRO A 177 -9.70 -17.46 6.22
C PRO A 177 -9.08 -18.08 7.47
N ASP A 178 -7.79 -17.81 7.70
CA ASP A 178 -7.03 -18.41 8.80
C ASP A 178 -6.89 -17.46 10.01
N ALA A 179 -7.60 -16.32 10.00
CA ALA A 179 -7.52 -15.39 11.12
C ALA A 179 -8.10 -15.99 12.42
N GLU A 180 -7.45 -15.73 13.54
CA GLU A 180 -7.92 -16.18 14.85
C GLU A 180 -9.18 -15.40 15.25
N GLU A 181 -10.32 -16.10 15.28
CA GLU A 181 -11.56 -15.53 15.80
C GLU A 181 -11.47 -15.30 17.31
N SER A 182 -11.62 -14.05 17.74
CA SER A 182 -11.82 -13.79 19.17
C SER A 182 -13.21 -14.28 19.59
N PRO A 183 -13.35 -14.99 20.74
CA PRO A 183 -14.65 -15.34 21.31
C PRO A 183 -15.58 -14.13 21.52
N ARG A 184 -14.99 -12.92 21.61
CA ARG A 184 -15.72 -11.65 21.82
C ARG A 184 -16.26 -11.03 20.53
N HIS A 185 -15.85 -11.51 19.34
CA HIS A 185 -16.08 -10.82 18.06
C HIS A 185 -17.17 -11.42 17.16
N LYS A 186 -18.02 -12.32 17.68
CA LYS A 186 -19.17 -12.90 16.94
C LYS A 186 -20.25 -11.89 16.45
N GLY A 187 -19.97 -10.60 16.31
CA GLY A 187 -20.99 -9.60 16.03
C GLY A 187 -20.57 -8.30 15.33
N SER A 188 -19.43 -8.20 14.65
CA SER A 188 -19.09 -6.91 13.99
C SER A 188 -19.86 -6.67 12.68
N GLU A 189 -20.21 -7.72 11.94
CA GLU A 189 -21.21 -7.68 10.87
C GLU A 189 -22.10 -8.91 11.03
N THR A 190 -23.42 -8.73 11.07
CA THR A 190 -24.35 -9.87 11.15
C THR A 190 -24.15 -10.78 9.95
N ASN A 191 -23.94 -12.07 10.20
CA ASN A 191 -23.61 -13.11 9.23
C ASN A 191 -24.50 -13.08 7.95
N GLU A 192 -25.71 -12.54 8.05
CA GLU A 192 -26.68 -12.39 6.95
C GLU A 192 -26.23 -11.46 5.82
N ASN A 193 -25.36 -10.46 6.07
CA ASN A 193 -24.92 -9.50 5.05
C ASN A 193 -23.64 -9.92 4.31
N LEU A 194 -22.94 -10.96 4.79
CA LEU A 194 -21.69 -11.45 4.23
C LEU A 194 -21.93 -12.49 3.14
N SER A 195 -21.14 -12.44 2.07
CA SER A 195 -21.12 -13.51 1.06
C SER A 195 -20.65 -14.85 1.64
N GLU A 196 -21.03 -15.97 1.02
CA GLU A 196 -20.56 -17.31 1.43
C GLU A 196 -19.02 -17.40 1.50
N CYS A 197 -18.33 -16.67 0.63
CA CYS A 197 -16.87 -16.55 0.67
C CYS A 197 -16.39 -15.83 1.95
N ALA A 198 -17.02 -14.72 2.30
CA ALA A 198 -16.68 -13.93 3.47
C ALA A 198 -16.97 -14.64 4.80
N GLN A 199 -17.94 -15.56 4.81
CA GLN A 199 -18.28 -16.36 6.01
C GLN A 199 -17.22 -17.42 6.37
N LYS A 200 -16.19 -17.63 5.52
CA LYS A 200 -15.12 -18.60 5.77
C LYS A 200 -14.04 -18.12 6.73
N GLY A 201 -14.14 -16.89 7.23
CA GLY A 201 -13.19 -16.32 8.19
C GLY A 201 -13.57 -14.90 8.57
N ILE A 202 -12.61 -14.13 9.09
CA ILE A 202 -12.82 -12.71 9.39
C ILE A 202 -12.77 -11.92 8.08
N ALA A 203 -13.81 -11.15 7.79
CA ALA A 203 -13.93 -10.40 6.55
C ALA A 203 -14.19 -8.91 6.76
N VAL A 204 -13.76 -8.13 5.77
CA VAL A 204 -14.01 -6.69 5.68
C VAL A 204 -14.79 -6.39 4.41
N LYS A 205 -15.98 -5.81 4.57
CA LYS A 205 -16.79 -5.33 3.46
C LYS A 205 -16.17 -4.06 2.84
N PRO A 206 -16.08 -3.94 1.51
CA PRO A 206 -15.61 -2.72 0.88
C PRO A 206 -16.61 -1.60 1.11
N ARG A 207 -16.12 -0.52 1.72
CA ARG A 207 -16.84 0.74 1.90
C ARG A 207 -15.98 1.86 1.38
N ARG A 208 -16.57 2.73 0.58
CA ARG A 208 -15.83 3.80 -0.08
C ARG A 208 -15.13 4.68 0.95
N GLY A 209 -13.86 4.97 0.70
CA GLY A 209 -13.03 5.80 1.58
C GLY A 209 -12.32 5.02 2.69
N ASP A 210 -12.78 3.83 3.04
CA ASP A 210 -12.15 3.02 4.08
C ASP A 210 -10.83 2.41 3.59
N ALA A 211 -9.88 2.25 4.50
CA ALA A 211 -8.63 1.56 4.24
C ALA A 211 -8.42 0.41 5.22
N LEU A 212 -8.03 -0.75 4.71
CA LEU A 212 -7.64 -1.92 5.48
C LEU A 212 -6.11 -2.02 5.50
N LEU A 213 -5.53 -1.95 6.70
CA LEU A 213 -4.13 -2.24 6.96
C LEU A 213 -4.01 -3.65 7.52
N PHE A 214 -3.16 -4.48 6.94
CA PHE A 214 -2.77 -5.76 7.53
C PHE A 214 -1.28 -6.01 7.35
N PHE A 215 -0.71 -6.81 8.26
CA PHE A 215 0.71 -7.13 8.26
C PHE A 215 0.95 -8.55 7.78
N SER A 216 1.90 -8.72 6.87
CA SER A 216 2.30 -10.02 6.33
C SER A 216 3.46 -10.63 7.10
N LEU A 217 4.09 -9.86 8.00
CA LEU A 217 5.17 -10.31 8.87
C LEU A 217 4.88 -10.01 10.34
N TYR A 218 5.42 -10.86 11.20
CA TYR A 218 5.58 -10.56 12.61
C TYR A 218 6.63 -9.45 12.82
N PRO A 219 6.65 -8.77 13.99
CA PRO A 219 7.66 -7.76 14.28
C PRO A 219 9.12 -8.25 14.25
N ASN A 220 9.34 -9.56 14.34
CA ASN A 220 10.65 -10.20 14.17
C ASN A 220 10.96 -10.56 12.70
N ALA A 221 10.25 -9.97 11.74
CA ALA A 221 10.38 -10.16 10.29
C ALA A 221 10.08 -11.58 9.77
N ILE A 222 9.55 -12.49 10.59
CA ILE A 222 9.10 -13.80 10.13
C ILE A 222 7.75 -13.67 9.41
N PRO A 223 7.56 -14.31 8.23
CA PRO A 223 6.26 -14.37 7.56
C PRO A 223 5.12 -14.89 8.47
N ASP A 224 4.00 -14.15 8.50
CA ASP A 224 2.81 -14.52 9.24
C ASP A 224 1.87 -15.32 8.34
N THR A 225 1.83 -16.65 8.51
CA THR A 225 0.95 -17.52 7.71
C THR A 225 -0.53 -17.27 7.96
N LEU A 226 -0.90 -16.56 9.04
CA LEU A 226 -2.29 -16.18 9.28
C LEU A 226 -2.70 -14.96 8.43
N SER A 227 -1.74 -14.31 7.76
CA SER A 227 -2.01 -13.22 6.82
C SER A 227 -2.55 -13.70 5.46
N LEU A 228 -2.87 -15.00 5.31
CA LEU A 228 -3.54 -15.52 4.13
C LEU A 228 -4.85 -14.76 3.94
N HIS A 229 -5.03 -14.18 2.76
CA HIS A 229 -6.22 -13.39 2.47
C HIS A 229 -6.67 -13.56 1.02
N ALA A 230 -7.94 -13.24 0.78
CA ALA A 230 -8.57 -13.35 -0.53
C ALA A 230 -9.52 -12.18 -0.77
N GLY A 231 -9.73 -11.85 -2.05
CA GLY A 231 -10.80 -10.98 -2.50
C GLY A 231 -12.00 -11.81 -2.94
N CYS A 232 -13.07 -11.79 -2.15
CA CYS A 232 -14.30 -12.51 -2.48
C CYS A 232 -14.91 -12.01 -3.79
N PRO A 233 -15.61 -12.90 -4.54
CA PRO A 233 -16.27 -12.51 -5.78
C PRO A 233 -17.24 -11.34 -5.59
N VAL A 234 -17.23 -10.38 -6.51
CA VAL A 234 -18.27 -9.34 -6.55
C VAL A 234 -19.58 -9.99 -7.00
N ILE A 235 -20.63 -9.89 -6.20
CA ILE A 235 -21.95 -10.45 -6.52
C ILE A 235 -22.87 -9.37 -7.08
N GLU A 236 -22.87 -8.18 -6.48
CA GLU A 236 -23.67 -7.04 -6.93
C GLU A 236 -22.89 -5.74 -6.73
N GLY A 237 -22.89 -4.89 -7.76
CA GLY A 237 -22.10 -3.66 -7.81
C GLY A 237 -20.75 -3.88 -8.50
N GLU A 238 -19.79 -3.00 -8.19
CA GLU A 238 -18.45 -3.00 -8.75
C GLU A 238 -17.44 -2.61 -7.67
N LYS A 239 -16.33 -3.33 -7.58
CA LYS A 239 -15.28 -3.04 -6.59
C LYS A 239 -14.11 -2.34 -7.27
N TRP A 240 -13.82 -1.13 -6.80
CA TRP A 240 -12.55 -0.46 -7.05
C TRP A 240 -11.73 -0.42 -5.77
N SER A 241 -10.45 -0.71 -5.87
CA SER A 241 -9.51 -0.62 -4.75
C SER A 241 -8.17 -0.07 -5.19
N ALA A 242 -7.44 0.57 -4.28
CA ALA A 242 -6.06 0.98 -4.44
C ALA A 242 -5.19 0.31 -3.37
N THR A 243 -4.20 -0.46 -3.79
CA THR A 243 -3.30 -1.19 -2.89
C THR A 243 -1.96 -0.49 -2.84
N LYS A 244 -1.46 -0.24 -1.63
CA LYS A 244 -0.08 0.17 -1.37
C LYS A 244 0.60 -0.95 -0.59
N TRP A 245 1.59 -1.58 -1.20
CA TRP A 245 2.46 -2.53 -0.51
C TRP A 245 3.68 -1.81 0.05
N ILE A 246 4.08 -2.17 1.27
CA ILE A 246 5.19 -1.55 1.98
C ILE A 246 6.19 -2.65 2.33
N HIS A 247 7.43 -2.46 1.94
CA HIS A 247 8.54 -3.39 2.15
C HIS A 247 9.25 -3.17 3.49
N VAL A 248 10.05 -4.14 3.93
CA VAL A 248 10.88 -4.00 5.14
C VAL A 248 11.98 -2.94 4.99
N ASP A 249 12.41 -2.66 3.77
CA ASP A 249 13.38 -1.63 3.42
C ASP A 249 12.92 -0.83 2.18
N SER A 250 13.62 0.26 1.86
CA SER A 250 13.32 1.11 0.70
C SER A 250 13.22 0.29 -0.58
N PHE A 251 12.06 0.36 -1.23
CA PHE A 251 11.77 -0.32 -2.48
C PHE A 251 12.57 0.25 -3.65
N ASP A 252 12.88 1.55 -3.60
CA ASP A 252 13.61 2.27 -4.67
C ASP A 252 15.12 2.10 -4.61
N LYS A 253 15.64 1.31 -3.66
CA LYS A 253 17.08 1.06 -3.56
C LYS A 253 17.56 0.31 -4.80
N VAL A 254 18.46 0.94 -5.56
CA VAL A 254 19.24 0.25 -6.58
C VAL A 254 20.25 -0.64 -5.85
N VAL A 255 20.08 -1.95 -5.95
CA VAL A 255 21.12 -2.90 -5.53
C VAL A 255 22.31 -2.68 -6.46
N GLY A 256 23.28 -1.86 -6.04
CA GLY A 256 24.49 -1.62 -6.81
C GLY A 256 25.24 -2.93 -7.05
N ASP A 257 25.84 -3.06 -8.24
CA ASP A 257 26.79 -4.14 -8.53
C ASP A 257 27.89 -4.13 -7.46
N GLY A 258 28.23 -5.31 -6.94
CA GLY A 258 29.03 -5.52 -5.73
C GLY A 258 30.52 -5.17 -5.87
N GLY A 259 30.83 -4.06 -6.53
CA GLY A 259 32.20 -3.69 -6.89
C GLY A 259 33.04 -3.17 -5.72
N ASP A 260 32.43 -2.54 -4.70
CA ASP A 260 33.20 -1.97 -3.59
C ASP A 260 32.62 -2.41 -2.24
N CYS A 261 33.42 -3.15 -1.47
CA CYS A 261 33.03 -3.68 -0.17
C CYS A 261 33.05 -2.55 0.88
N ASN A 262 31.90 -1.90 1.05
CA ASN A 262 31.72 -0.80 1.98
C ASN A 262 30.49 -1.02 2.87
N ASP A 263 30.51 -0.38 4.03
CA ASP A 263 29.33 -0.28 4.87
C ASP A 263 28.30 0.66 4.21
N LYS A 264 27.07 0.18 4.10
CA LYS A 264 25.94 0.85 3.46
C LYS A 264 25.04 1.55 4.48
N HIS A 265 25.40 1.53 5.75
CA HIS A 265 24.66 2.19 6.82
C HIS A 265 25.62 2.78 7.87
N GLU A 266 25.32 3.99 8.35
CA GLU A 266 26.18 4.72 9.33
C GLU A 266 26.37 3.96 10.66
N ASN A 267 25.40 3.12 11.03
CA ASN A 267 25.43 2.32 12.26
C ASN A 267 26.14 0.95 12.10
N CYS A 268 26.69 0.60 10.94
CA CYS A 268 27.30 -0.72 10.73
C CYS A 268 28.40 -1.04 11.74
N GLU A 269 29.29 -0.09 12.05
CA GLU A 269 30.37 -0.27 13.02
C GLU A 269 29.81 -0.56 14.43
N ARG A 270 28.77 0.19 14.80
CA ARG A 270 28.08 0.03 16.08
C ARG A 270 27.40 -1.34 16.18
N TRP A 271 26.66 -1.75 15.14
CA TRP A 271 25.98 -3.04 15.11
C TRP A 271 26.97 -4.21 15.12
N ALA A 272 28.06 -4.13 14.36
CA ALA A 272 29.12 -5.13 14.39
C ALA A 272 29.74 -5.26 15.79
N THR A 273 29.99 -4.12 16.47
CA THR A 273 30.47 -4.10 17.86
C THR A 273 29.47 -4.74 18.84
N LEU A 274 28.17 -4.65 18.56
CA LEU A 274 27.11 -5.28 19.36
C LEU A 274 26.90 -6.77 19.06
N GLY A 275 27.67 -7.37 18.13
CA GLY A 275 27.57 -8.79 17.78
C GLY A 275 26.58 -9.12 16.66
N GLU A 276 26.03 -8.10 15.99
CA GLU A 276 24.99 -8.29 14.98
C GLU A 276 25.47 -9.07 13.76
N CYS A 277 26.77 -9.10 13.47
CA CYS A 277 27.32 -9.93 12.39
C CYS A 277 27.00 -11.42 12.57
N THR A 278 26.87 -11.89 13.82
CA THR A 278 26.49 -13.26 14.15
C THR A 278 24.98 -13.40 14.37
N SER A 279 24.35 -12.40 14.99
CA SER A 279 22.91 -12.43 15.29
C SER A 279 22.02 -12.19 14.08
N ASN A 280 22.48 -11.39 13.12
CA ASN A 280 21.76 -10.97 11.92
C ASN A 280 22.66 -11.07 10.65
N PRO A 281 23.20 -12.26 10.33
CA PRO A 281 24.20 -12.43 9.28
C PRO A 281 23.67 -12.07 7.89
N GLU A 282 22.39 -12.32 7.60
CA GLU A 282 21.79 -12.00 6.29
C GLU A 282 21.81 -10.50 5.99
N TYR A 283 21.54 -9.65 6.99
CA TYR A 283 21.63 -8.20 6.82
C TYR A 283 23.07 -7.72 6.87
N MET A 284 23.83 -8.20 7.85
CA MET A 284 25.16 -7.66 8.15
C MET A 284 26.21 -8.12 7.14
N VAL A 285 26.25 -9.42 6.82
CA VAL A 285 27.24 -10.08 5.95
C VAL A 285 26.67 -10.40 4.57
N GLY A 286 25.38 -10.74 4.49
CA GLY A 286 24.72 -11.10 3.24
C GLY A 286 24.56 -12.60 3.05
N SER A 287 24.15 -12.98 1.85
CA SER A 287 24.01 -14.38 1.41
C SER A 287 24.53 -14.54 -0.02
N PRO A 288 24.76 -15.77 -0.52
CA PRO A 288 25.14 -15.99 -1.91
C PRO A 288 24.12 -15.38 -2.89
N GLY A 289 24.48 -14.25 -3.51
CA GLY A 289 23.64 -13.48 -4.44
C GLY A 289 23.10 -12.15 -3.90
N LEU A 290 23.22 -11.88 -2.59
CA LEU A 290 22.82 -10.60 -1.98
C LEU A 290 23.92 -10.15 -1.00
N PRO A 291 24.78 -9.17 -1.36
CA PRO A 291 25.83 -8.70 -0.46
C PRO A 291 25.21 -8.01 0.77
N GLY A 292 25.81 -8.25 1.94
CA GLY A 292 25.39 -7.63 3.19
C GLY A 292 25.56 -6.11 3.18
N TYR A 293 24.89 -5.46 4.13
CA TYR A 293 24.95 -4.02 4.32
C TYR A 293 26.17 -3.57 5.10
N CYS A 294 26.75 -4.44 5.92
CA CYS A 294 27.81 -4.10 6.87
C CYS A 294 29.04 -5.01 6.71
N MET A 295 29.30 -5.50 5.50
CA MET A 295 30.37 -6.46 5.22
C MET A 295 31.73 -5.96 5.69
N LYS A 296 32.01 -4.66 5.51
CA LYS A 296 33.26 -4.04 5.96
C LYS A 296 33.37 -4.03 7.48
N SER A 297 32.33 -3.58 8.18
CA SER A 297 32.27 -3.61 9.64
C SER A 297 32.33 -5.04 10.21
N CYS A 298 31.77 -6.02 9.51
CA CYS A 298 31.83 -7.43 9.87
C CYS A 298 33.13 -8.14 9.45
N LYS A 299 34.01 -7.45 8.71
CA LYS A 299 35.28 -8.00 8.19
C LYS A 299 35.08 -9.19 7.23
N GLU A 300 34.02 -9.12 6.42
CA GLU A 300 33.62 -10.11 5.40
C GLU A 300 33.78 -9.57 3.97
N CYS A 301 34.64 -8.57 3.82
CA CYS A 301 35.31 -8.28 2.55
C CYS A 301 36.45 -9.30 2.36
#